data_AF-A0A6L3X2J9-F1
#
_entry.id   AF-A0A6L3X2J9-F1
#
_cell.length_a   1.000
_cell.length_b   1.000
_cell.length_c   1.000
_cell.angle_alpha   90.00
_cell.angle_beta   90.00
_cell.angle_gamma   90.00
#
_symmetry.space_group_name_H-M   'P 1'
#
loop_
_entity.id
_entity.type
_entity.pdbx_description
1 polymer ?
#
loop_
_entity_poly.entity_id
_entity_poly.type
_entity_poly.pdbx_seq_one_letter_code
_entity_poly.pdbx_strand_id
1 'polypeptide(L)'
;LLLAGGTAQQVERATPVLMAMGNELINAGGPGMGIRVKLINNYMSIALNALSAEAAVLCEALGLSFDVALKVMSGTPAGKGHFTTSWPNKVLKGDLSPAFMIDLAHKDLGIALDVANQLHVPMPLGAASREVYNQARAA
;
A
#
# COMPACT_ATOMS: atom_id res chain seq x y z
N LEU A 1 -17.12 -3.07 -10.19
CA LEU A 1 -16.58 -4.12 -9.30
C LEU A 1 -17.54 -4.43 -8.16
N LEU A 2 -17.97 -5.68 -8.06
CA LEU A 2 -18.86 -6.25 -7.04
C LEU A 2 -18.04 -7.20 -6.17
N LEU A 3 -18.04 -6.99 -4.86
CA LEU A 3 -17.33 -7.82 -3.88
C LEU A 3 -18.36 -8.73 -3.17
N ALA A 4 -18.65 -9.88 -3.77
CA ALA A 4 -19.76 -10.72 -3.39
C ALA A 4 -19.40 -11.63 -2.20
N GLY A 5 -19.98 -11.36 -1.03
CA GLY A 5 -20.02 -12.29 0.09
C GLY A 5 -21.33 -13.10 0.10
N GLY A 6 -21.37 -14.15 0.91
CA GLY A 6 -22.48 -15.10 1.00
C GLY A 6 -22.01 -16.54 0.80
N THR A 7 -22.90 -17.51 0.98
CA THR A 7 -22.62 -18.90 0.58
C THR A 7 -22.50 -19.00 -0.94
N ALA A 8 -21.89 -20.08 -1.44
CA ALA A 8 -21.77 -20.32 -2.88
C ALA A 8 -23.14 -20.24 -3.59
N GLN A 9 -24.18 -20.84 -3.01
CA GLN A 9 -25.54 -20.81 -3.57
C GLN A 9 -26.15 -19.40 -3.58
N GLN A 10 -25.88 -18.59 -2.54
CA GLN A 10 -26.37 -17.21 -2.48
C GLN A 10 -25.72 -16.34 -3.56
N VAL A 11 -24.40 -16.48 -3.75
CA VAL A 11 -23.66 -15.73 -4.77
C VAL A 11 -24.11 -16.13 -6.17
N GLU A 12 -24.21 -17.42 -6.46
CA GLU A 12 -24.70 -17.94 -7.74
C GLU A 12 -26.09 -17.39 -8.06
N ARG A 13 -27.05 -17.52 -7.13
CA ARG A 13 -28.41 -17.01 -7.31
C ARG A 13 -28.48 -15.51 -7.54
N ALA A 14 -27.65 -14.72 -6.85
CA ALA A 14 -27.66 -13.26 -6.95
C ALA A 14 -26.92 -12.74 -8.19
N THR A 15 -26.03 -13.53 -8.79
CA THR A 15 -25.12 -13.09 -9.87
C THR A 15 -25.83 -12.40 -11.04
N PRO A 16 -26.93 -12.93 -11.61
CA PRO A 16 -27.62 -12.26 -12.74
C PRO A 16 -28.11 -10.85 -12.40
N VAL A 17 -28.59 -10.64 -11.16
CA VAL A 17 -29.05 -9.33 -10.70
C VAL A 17 -27.87 -8.41 -10.39
N LEU A 18 -26.82 -8.94 -9.74
CA LEU A 18 -25.63 -8.16 -9.40
C LEU A 18 -24.92 -7.65 -10.66
N MET A 19 -24.84 -8.46 -11.72
CA MET A 19 -24.21 -8.09 -12.99
C MET A 19 -24.98 -7.03 -13.78
N ALA A 20 -26.23 -6.73 -13.43
CA ALA A 20 -26.93 -5.56 -13.96
C ALA A 20 -26.43 -4.23 -13.34
N MET A 21 -25.75 -4.28 -12.19
CA MET A 21 -25.25 -3.11 -11.45
C MET A 21 -23.74 -2.90 -11.57
N GLY A 22 -22.99 -3.91 -12.03
CA GLY A 22 -21.53 -3.88 -12.07
C GLY A 22 -20.97 -4.63 -13.27
N ASN A 23 -19.70 -4.36 -13.56
CA ASN A 23 -18.99 -4.90 -14.72
C ASN A 23 -18.04 -6.07 -14.41
N GLU A 24 -17.84 -6.38 -13.13
CA GLU A 24 -16.93 -7.40 -12.65
C GLU A 24 -17.41 -7.89 -11.28
N LEU A 25 -17.40 -9.21 -11.06
CA LEU A 25 -17.77 -9.84 -9.80
C LEU A 25 -16.60 -10.67 -9.26
N ILE A 26 -16.17 -10.36 -8.04
CA ILE A 26 -15.22 -11.15 -7.27
C ILE A 26 -16.00 -11.87 -6.17
N ASN A 27 -15.99 -13.21 -6.19
CA ASN A 27 -16.52 -14.02 -5.10
C ASN A 27 -15.54 -13.99 -3.93
N ALA A 28 -15.94 -13.39 -2.82
CA ALA A 28 -15.10 -13.17 -1.64
C ALA A 28 -14.97 -14.42 -0.75
N GLY A 29 -15.64 -15.53 -1.08
CA GLY A 29 -15.39 -16.83 -0.43
C GLY A 29 -16.17 -17.10 0.85
N GLY A 30 -17.28 -16.40 1.11
CA GLY A 30 -18.19 -16.75 2.21
C GLY A 30 -19.02 -15.61 2.78
N PRO A 31 -19.94 -15.91 3.72
CA PRO A 31 -20.74 -14.92 4.41
C PRO A 31 -19.90 -13.82 5.07
N GLY A 32 -20.22 -12.57 4.75
CA GLY A 32 -19.51 -11.39 5.27
C GLY A 32 -18.09 -11.19 4.72
N MET A 33 -17.58 -12.03 3.80
CA MET A 33 -16.25 -11.81 3.22
C MET A 33 -16.24 -10.61 2.27
N GLY A 34 -17.34 -10.33 1.58
CA GLY A 34 -17.48 -9.17 0.69
C GLY A 34 -17.21 -7.83 1.42
N ILE A 35 -17.80 -7.63 2.61
CA ILE A 35 -17.56 -6.42 3.39
C ILE A 35 -16.15 -6.39 4.00
N ARG A 36 -15.57 -7.54 4.35
CA ARG A 36 -14.20 -7.62 4.86
C ARG A 36 -13.18 -7.21 3.79
N VAL A 37 -13.25 -7.78 2.59
CA VAL A 37 -12.33 -7.40 1.51
C VAL A 37 -12.54 -5.95 1.08
N LYS A 38 -13.79 -5.45 1.09
CA LYS A 38 -14.08 -4.02 0.88
C LYS A 38 -13.37 -3.14 1.91
N LEU A 39 -13.42 -3.51 3.19
CA LEU A 39 -12.78 -2.77 4.26
C LEU A 39 -11.25 -2.73 4.08
N ILE A 40 -10.61 -3.86 3.78
CA ILE A 40 -9.16 -3.93 3.54
C ILE A 40 -8.76 -3.09 2.33
N ASN A 41 -9.48 -3.19 1.21
CA ASN A 41 -9.21 -2.39 0.01
C ASN A 41 -9.29 -0.89 0.31
N ASN A 42 -10.36 -0.45 0.97
CA ASN A 42 -10.57 0.97 1.28
C ASN A 42 -9.56 1.47 2.32
N TYR A 43 -9.27 0.69 3.36
CA TYR A 43 -8.24 1.06 4.35
C TYR A 43 -6.90 1.30 3.67
N MET A 44 -6.46 0.36 2.82
CA MET A 44 -5.20 0.47 2.09
C MET A 44 -5.19 1.71 1.18
N SER A 45 -6.22 1.90 0.36
CA SER A 45 -6.23 3.01 -0.61
C SER A 45 -6.35 4.38 0.04
N ILE A 46 -7.15 4.52 1.11
CA ILE A 46 -7.35 5.79 1.80
C ILE A 46 -6.07 6.20 2.55
N ALA A 47 -5.42 5.27 3.25
CA ALA A 47 -4.15 5.56 3.92
C ALA A 47 -3.02 5.83 2.91
N LEU A 48 -2.96 5.05 1.83
CA LEU A 48 -1.97 5.23 0.77
C LEU A 48 -2.10 6.61 0.12
N ASN A 49 -3.32 7.12 -0.08
CA ASN A 49 -3.51 8.45 -0.65
C ASN A 49 -2.83 9.56 0.18
N ALA A 50 -2.88 9.47 1.51
CA ALA A 50 -2.17 10.41 2.38
C ALA A 50 -0.64 10.27 2.24
N LEU A 51 -0.12 9.04 2.21
CA LEU A 51 1.32 8.80 2.02
C LEU A 51 1.80 9.27 0.63
N SER A 52 0.98 9.07 -0.41
CA SER A 52 1.26 9.56 -1.77
C SER A 52 1.31 11.08 -1.80
N ALA A 53 0.45 11.77 -1.04
CA ALA A 53 0.49 13.22 -0.93
C ALA A 53 1.78 13.72 -0.28
N GLU A 54 2.25 13.08 0.81
CA GLU A 54 3.53 13.42 1.45
C GLU A 54 4.71 13.31 0.46
N ALA A 55 4.77 12.21 -0.29
CA ALA A 55 5.82 11.99 -1.30
C ALA A 55 5.75 13.02 -2.44
N ALA A 56 4.54 13.38 -2.90
CA ALA A 56 4.35 14.35 -3.97
C ALA A 56 4.75 15.78 -3.53
N VAL A 57 4.37 16.20 -2.33
CA VAL A 57 4.73 17.52 -1.79
C VAL A 57 6.23 17.60 -1.51
N LEU A 58 6.86 16.53 -0.98
CA LEU A 58 8.31 16.49 -0.82
C LEU A 58 9.04 16.58 -2.17
N CYS A 59 8.51 15.91 -3.21
CA CYS A 59 9.04 16.01 -4.57
C CYS A 59 9.01 17.46 -5.09
N GLU A 60 7.89 18.16 -4.91
CA GLU A 60 7.74 19.57 -5.29
C GLU A 60 8.71 20.48 -4.51
N ALA A 61 8.81 20.29 -3.18
CA ALA A 61 9.71 21.07 -2.33
C ALA A 61 11.19 20.89 -2.67
N LEU A 62 11.56 19.72 -3.23
CA LEU A 62 12.90 19.44 -3.76
C LEU A 62 13.15 20.03 -5.15
N GLY A 63 12.16 20.66 -5.79
CA GLY A 63 12.24 21.13 -7.17
C GLY A 63 12.34 19.98 -8.19
N LEU A 64 11.94 18.76 -7.81
CA LEU A 64 11.96 17.59 -8.69
C LEU A 64 10.66 17.55 -9.50
N SER A 65 10.78 17.35 -10.82
CA SER A 65 9.62 17.10 -11.69
C SER A 65 8.88 15.85 -11.22
N PHE A 66 7.58 16.02 -10.93
CA PHE A 66 6.74 14.92 -10.49
C PHE A 66 6.63 13.80 -11.54
N ASP A 67 6.66 14.12 -12.83
CA ASP A 67 6.66 13.12 -13.90
C ASP A 67 7.92 12.23 -13.88
N VAL A 68 9.07 12.81 -13.53
CA VAL A 68 10.31 12.05 -13.35
C VAL A 68 10.19 11.11 -12.15
N ALA A 69 9.67 11.59 -11.02
CA ALA A 69 9.42 10.77 -9.84
C ALA A 69 8.43 9.63 -10.15
N LEU A 70 7.32 9.93 -10.80
CA LEU A 70 6.32 8.95 -11.23
C LEU A 70 6.92 7.88 -12.16
N LYS A 71 7.73 8.28 -13.14
CA LYS A 71 8.39 7.34 -14.05
C LYS A 71 9.25 6.33 -13.29
N VAL A 72 10.02 6.77 -12.31
CA VAL A 72 10.83 5.87 -11.46
C VAL A 72 9.94 4.99 -10.59
N MET A 73 8.97 5.58 -9.88
CA MET A 73 8.08 4.84 -8.97
C MET A 73 7.25 3.77 -9.71
N SER A 74 6.86 4.03 -10.97
CA SER A 74 6.12 3.08 -11.81
C SER A 74 6.87 1.76 -12.04
N GLY A 75 8.20 1.74 -11.89
CA GLY A 75 9.02 0.55 -12.05
C GLY A 75 9.25 -0.25 -10.76
N THR A 76 9.01 0.35 -9.59
CA THR A 76 9.48 -0.14 -8.27
C THR A 76 8.32 -0.46 -7.33
N PRO A 77 8.57 -1.04 -6.13
CA PRO A 77 7.52 -1.26 -5.13
C PRO A 77 6.77 0.03 -4.70
N ALA A 78 7.36 1.21 -4.88
CA ALA A 78 6.71 2.48 -4.55
C ALA A 78 5.43 2.72 -5.37
N GLY A 79 5.44 2.41 -6.67
CA GLY A 79 4.27 2.52 -7.54
C GLY A 79 3.50 1.21 -7.74
N LYS A 80 4.18 0.05 -7.68
CA LYS A 80 3.55 -1.27 -7.89
C LYS A 80 2.99 -1.92 -6.63
N GLY A 81 3.40 -1.43 -5.46
CA GLY A 81 3.05 -2.01 -4.15
C GLY A 81 3.87 -3.25 -3.79
N HIS A 82 4.03 -3.48 -2.48
CA HIS A 82 4.84 -4.59 -1.95
C HIS A 82 4.18 -5.97 -2.10
N PHE A 83 2.84 -6.04 -2.13
CA PHE A 83 2.08 -7.30 -2.18
C PHE A 83 2.40 -8.19 -3.39
N THR A 84 2.75 -7.57 -4.53
CA THR A 84 3.03 -8.29 -5.79
C THR A 84 4.49 -8.18 -6.23
N THR A 85 5.34 -7.46 -5.48
CA THR A 85 6.75 -7.24 -5.84
C THR A 85 7.71 -7.86 -4.82
N SER A 86 7.91 -7.22 -3.67
CA SER A 86 8.93 -7.64 -2.69
C SER A 86 8.50 -8.83 -1.83
N TRP A 87 7.22 -8.94 -1.48
CA TRP A 87 6.75 -9.93 -0.51
C TRP A 87 6.68 -11.38 -1.03
N PRO A 88 6.23 -11.66 -2.28
CA PRO A 88 6.04 -13.03 -2.75
C PRO A 88 7.28 -13.93 -2.71
N ASN A 89 8.47 -13.37 -2.84
CA ASN A 89 9.73 -14.12 -2.82
C ASN A 89 10.48 -14.05 -1.49
N LYS A 90 9.89 -13.40 -0.48
CA LYS A 90 10.49 -13.20 0.84
C LYS A 90 9.54 -13.66 1.94
N VAL A 91 8.94 -12.72 2.66
CA VAL A 91 8.11 -13.00 3.84
C VAL A 91 6.98 -14.00 3.56
N LEU A 92 6.37 -13.99 2.38
CA LEU A 92 5.29 -14.93 2.03
C LEU A 92 5.77 -16.36 1.78
N LYS A 93 7.08 -16.58 1.67
CA LYS A 93 7.74 -17.90 1.61
C LYS A 93 8.47 -18.26 2.91
N GLY A 94 8.38 -17.42 3.94
CA GLY A 94 9.15 -17.57 5.17
C GLY A 94 10.64 -17.24 5.02
N ASP A 95 11.08 -16.66 3.90
CA ASP A 95 12.47 -16.21 3.71
C ASP A 95 12.62 -14.75 4.14
N LEU A 96 13.35 -14.54 5.24
CA LEU A 96 13.69 -13.22 5.78
C LEU A 96 15.12 -12.78 5.46
N SER A 97 15.87 -13.54 4.65
CA SER A 97 17.20 -13.13 4.21
C SER A 97 17.11 -11.79 3.45
N PRO A 98 18.00 -10.82 3.74
CA PRO A 98 17.79 -9.46 3.29
C PRO A 98 18.02 -9.30 1.79
N ALA A 99 16.99 -8.86 1.07
CA ALA A 99 17.17 -8.19 -0.24
C ALA A 99 17.47 -6.69 -0.04
N PHE A 100 16.83 -6.07 0.95
CA PHE A 100 17.10 -4.73 1.44
C PHE A 100 16.91 -4.75 2.96
N MET A 101 17.97 -4.40 3.71
CA MET A 101 17.98 -4.55 5.17
C MET A 101 17.08 -3.51 5.84
N ILE A 102 16.44 -3.90 6.95
CA ILE A 102 15.63 -3.00 7.79
C ILE A 102 16.46 -1.80 8.26
N ASP A 103 17.73 -1.99 8.62
CA ASP A 103 18.62 -0.89 9.02
C ASP A 103 18.83 0.15 7.91
N LEU A 104 18.94 -0.30 6.65
CA LEU A 104 19.08 0.60 5.50
C LEU A 104 17.78 1.33 5.21
N ALA A 105 16.64 0.64 5.28
CA ALA A 105 15.32 1.27 5.14
C ALA A 105 15.07 2.33 6.22
N HIS A 106 15.41 2.02 7.48
CA HIS A 106 15.31 2.95 8.60
C HIS A 106 16.20 4.18 8.40
N LYS A 107 17.46 3.99 7.97
CA LYS A 107 18.39 5.09 7.65
C LYS A 107 17.83 5.99 6.55
N ASP A 108 17.32 5.41 5.46
CA ASP A 108 16.80 6.18 4.32
C ASP A 108 15.51 6.95 4.69
N LEU A 109 14.63 6.37 5.51
CA LEU A 109 13.50 7.11 6.10
C LEU A 109 13.96 8.27 7.00
N GLY A 110 15.06 8.08 7.74
CA GLY A 110 15.70 9.15 8.51
C GLY A 110 16.08 10.33 7.63
N ILE A 111 16.80 10.07 6.53
CA ILE A 111 17.20 11.11 5.55
C ILE A 111 15.97 11.81 4.97
N ALA A 112 14.94 11.06 4.57
CA ALA A 112 13.71 11.66 4.03
C ALA A 112 13.03 12.61 5.02
N LEU A 113 12.92 12.21 6.29
CA LEU A 113 12.33 13.04 7.34
C LEU A 113 13.19 14.25 7.69
N ASP A 114 14.51 14.12 7.70
CA ASP A 114 15.42 15.25 7.95
C ASP A 114 15.26 16.32 6.85
N VAL A 115 15.21 15.90 5.58
CA VAL A 115 14.96 16.79 4.44
C VAL A 115 13.56 17.42 4.52
N ALA A 116 12.54 16.62 4.82
CA ALA A 116 11.17 17.13 4.96
C ALA A 116 11.07 18.20 6.05
N ASN A 117 11.72 18.00 7.20
CA ASN A 117 11.77 18.99 8.28
C ASN A 117 12.52 20.27 7.87
N GLN A 118 13.65 20.15 7.16
CA GLN A 118 14.39 21.32 6.64
C GLN A 118 13.55 22.14 5.65
N LEU A 119 12.72 21.47 4.85
CA LEU A 119 11.84 22.09 3.85
C LEU A 119 10.45 22.44 4.40
N HIS A 120 10.19 22.22 5.69
CA HIS A 120 8.90 22.46 6.34
C HIS A 120 7.73 21.71 5.69
N VAL A 121 7.98 20.49 5.19
CA VAL A 121 6.98 19.58 4.61
C VAL A 121 6.52 18.59 5.70
N PRO A 122 5.28 18.67 6.19
CA PRO A 122 4.78 17.73 7.18
C PRO A 122 4.64 16.32 6.59
N MET A 123 5.28 15.33 7.21
CA MET A 123 5.20 13.92 6.82
C MET A 123 4.83 13.00 7.99
N PRO A 124 3.61 13.11 8.55
CA PRO A 124 3.20 12.30 9.70
C PRO A 124 3.19 10.79 9.45
N LEU A 125 2.82 10.31 8.25
CA LEU A 125 2.86 8.87 7.94
C LEU A 125 4.31 8.40 7.80
N GLY A 126 5.17 9.17 7.14
CA GLY A 126 6.61 8.92 7.12
C GLY A 126 7.21 8.83 8.53
N ALA A 127 6.89 9.78 9.41
CA ALA A 127 7.36 9.82 10.79
C ALA A 127 6.90 8.60 11.59
N ALA A 128 5.61 8.27 11.54
CA ALA A 128 5.07 7.08 12.18
C ALA A 128 5.72 5.79 11.65
N SER A 129 5.95 5.71 10.33
CA SER A 129 6.58 4.54 9.70
C SER A 129 8.02 4.33 10.20
N ARG A 130 8.81 5.40 10.39
CA ARG A 130 10.18 5.29 10.91
C ARG A 130 10.19 4.65 12.29
N GLU A 131 9.23 4.99 13.15
CA GLU A 131 9.13 4.37 14.49
C GLU A 131 8.76 2.89 14.42
N VAL A 132 7.96 2.46 13.44
CA VAL A 132 7.72 1.03 13.18
C VAL A 132 9.02 0.32 12.78
N TYR A 133 9.82 0.92 11.90
CA TYR A 133 11.14 0.39 11.54
C TYR A 133 12.11 0.39 12.73
N ASN A 134 12.03 1.38 13.62
CA ASN A 134 12.83 1.46 14.83
C ASN A 134 12.48 0.32 15.80
N GLN A 135 11.18 0.04 15.99
CA GLN A 135 10.73 -1.12 16.78
C GLN A 135 11.23 -2.44 16.18
N ALA A 136 11.22 -2.59 14.85
CA ALA A 136 11.72 -3.79 14.18
C ALA A 136 13.24 -4.03 14.37
N ARG A 137 14.02 -2.97 14.61
CA ARG A 137 15.46 -3.05 14.91
C ARG A 137 15.74 -3.39 16.37
N ALA A 138 14.78 -3.19 17.25
CA ALA A 138 14.89 -3.47 18.68
C ALA A 138 14.53 -4.92 19.06
N ALA A 139 14.00 -5.70 18.10
CA ALA A 139 13.64 -7.11 18.24
C ALA A 139 14.77 -8.03 17.76
#